data_AF-A0A1G0MYX6-F1
#
_entry.id   AF-A0A1G0MYX6-F1
#
_cell.length_a   1.000
_cell.length_b   1.000
_cell.length_c   1.000
_cell.angle_alpha   90.00
_cell.angle_beta   90.00
_cell.angle_gamma   90.00
#
_symmetry.space_group_name_H-M   'P 1'
#
loop_
_entity.id
_entity.type
_entity.pdbx_description
1 polymer ?
#
loop_
_entity_poly.entity_id
_entity_poly.type
_entity_poly.pdbx_seq_one_letter_code
_entity_poly.pdbx_strand_id
1 'polypeptide(L)'
;MEELLEIEDMLEKLAEEIEPHFPLIHEFLSKLKSTDKPLSIFSKTTLFTKIESIRIGVFEVAKIDEFYSLNILYRSLIEHFIKYQYIWMKTISNNNDEIGIDYWVFGNHQENIDYAKALQQSYSLVGINSEISPFETLKNMGVISNDKSANQIRKKSDQFKYKNMTHYIAEQLKTKESGAAPILSSIFPRYSELSSCVHGGPVSVGAYETGPEAAKEIVEMSTFASLYTRWLEYIQYYQYDNSFEPLCQITKKYLSKFTTHNNRVVR
;
A
#
# COMPACT_ATOMS: atom_id res chain seq x y z
N MET A 1 23.15 12.62 4.42
CA MET A 1 22.48 13.37 5.51
C MET A 1 21.92 14.69 4.99
N GLU A 2 22.71 15.56 4.35
CA GLU A 2 22.24 16.83 3.77
C GLU A 2 21.06 16.65 2.79
N GLU A 3 21.15 15.70 1.86
CA GLU A 3 20.05 15.40 0.93
C GLU A 3 18.78 14.83 1.59
N LEU A 4 18.90 14.17 2.76
CA LEU A 4 17.72 13.71 3.51
C LEU A 4 16.97 14.91 4.10
N LEU A 5 17.71 15.91 4.58
CA LEU A 5 17.15 17.17 5.07
C LEU A 5 16.46 17.93 3.93
N GLU A 6 17.02 17.91 2.72
CA GLU A 6 16.36 18.53 1.56
C GLU A 6 14.99 17.90 1.24
N ILE A 7 14.87 16.57 1.36
CA ILE A 7 13.59 15.90 1.15
C ILE A 7 12.63 16.20 2.31
N GLU A 8 13.12 16.26 3.54
CA GLU A 8 12.33 16.64 4.73
C GLU A 8 11.77 18.07 4.60
N ASP A 9 12.62 19.06 4.36
CA ASP A 9 12.24 20.46 4.12
C ASP A 9 11.21 20.60 2.97
N MET A 10 11.37 19.78 1.94
CA MET A 10 10.44 19.75 0.82
C MET A 10 9.06 19.21 1.25
N LEU A 11 9.02 18.16 2.08
CA LEU A 11 7.78 17.58 2.56
C LEU A 11 7.08 18.48 3.58
N GLU A 12 7.82 19.25 4.37
CA GLU A 12 7.28 20.30 5.24
C GLU A 12 6.58 21.39 4.41
N LYS A 13 7.26 21.93 3.39
CA LYS A 13 6.65 22.92 2.48
C LYS A 13 5.41 22.38 1.75
N LEU A 14 5.43 21.10 1.37
CA LEU A 14 4.25 20.44 0.81
C LEU A 14 3.10 20.40 1.82
N ALA A 15 3.38 20.10 3.09
CA ALA A 15 2.36 20.08 4.13
C ALA A 15 1.75 21.47 4.35
N GLU A 16 2.58 22.52 4.41
CA GLU A 16 2.15 23.91 4.50
C GLU A 16 1.28 24.33 3.31
N GLU A 17 1.62 23.91 2.08
CA GLU A 17 0.81 24.19 0.89
C GLU A 17 -0.53 23.43 0.87
N ILE A 18 -0.61 22.24 1.50
CA ILE A 18 -1.84 21.43 1.56
C ILE A 18 -2.76 21.85 2.71
N GLU A 19 -2.21 22.27 3.85
CA GLU A 19 -2.98 22.55 5.09
C GLU A 19 -4.22 23.44 4.87
N PRO A 20 -4.19 24.54 4.09
CA PRO A 20 -5.37 25.35 3.82
C PRO A 20 -6.54 24.59 3.17
N HIS A 21 -6.27 23.45 2.54
CA HIS A 21 -7.25 22.61 1.88
C HIS A 21 -7.78 21.47 2.76
N PHE A 22 -7.31 21.30 4.00
CA PHE A 22 -7.83 20.27 4.91
C PHE A 22 -9.35 20.32 5.12
N PRO A 23 -10.01 21.49 5.24
CA PRO A 23 -11.47 21.54 5.32
C PRO A 23 -12.16 20.89 4.12
N LEU A 24 -11.64 21.10 2.91
CA LEU A 24 -12.16 20.48 1.67
C LEU A 24 -12.00 18.96 1.71
N ILE A 25 -10.82 18.47 2.13
CA ILE A 25 -10.57 17.03 2.27
C ILE A 25 -11.55 16.42 3.28
N HIS A 26 -11.73 17.05 4.44
CA HIS A 26 -12.67 16.59 5.47
C HIS A 26 -14.12 16.57 4.99
N GLU A 27 -14.56 17.63 4.30
CA GLU A 27 -15.89 17.70 3.72
C GLU A 27 -16.12 16.56 2.72
N PHE A 28 -15.17 16.33 1.80
CA PHE A 28 -15.26 15.24 0.84
C PHE A 28 -15.36 13.88 1.54
N LEU A 29 -14.49 13.61 2.52
CA LEU A 29 -14.51 12.35 3.26
C LEU A 29 -15.82 12.14 4.04
N SER A 30 -16.46 13.22 4.51
CA SER A 30 -17.77 13.13 5.16
C SER A 30 -18.89 12.70 4.20
N LYS A 31 -18.74 13.01 2.90
CA LYS A 31 -19.66 12.68 1.81
C LYS A 31 -19.26 11.40 1.07
N LEU A 32 -18.22 10.70 1.50
CA LEU A 32 -17.70 9.53 0.80
C LEU A 32 -18.77 8.47 0.48
N LYS A 33 -19.72 8.26 1.41
CA LYS A 33 -20.84 7.31 1.26
C LYS A 33 -21.79 7.62 0.11
N SER A 34 -21.84 8.87 -0.37
CA SER A 34 -22.69 9.26 -1.50
C SER A 34 -22.00 9.13 -2.86
N THR A 35 -20.73 8.69 -2.91
CA THR A 35 -20.06 8.36 -4.16
C THR A 35 -20.58 7.05 -4.73
N ASP A 36 -20.31 6.77 -6.00
CA ASP A 36 -20.63 5.50 -6.66
C ASP A 36 -19.71 4.34 -6.23
N LYS A 37 -18.54 4.66 -5.63
CA LYS A 37 -17.50 3.69 -5.23
C LYS A 37 -16.95 3.93 -3.81
N PRO A 38 -17.82 4.01 -2.79
CA PRO A 38 -17.43 4.46 -1.45
C PRO A 38 -16.36 3.57 -0.80
N LEU A 39 -16.47 2.25 -0.88
CA LEU A 39 -15.51 1.33 -0.27
C LEU A 39 -14.18 1.33 -1.02
N SER A 40 -14.19 1.45 -2.34
CA SER A 40 -12.97 1.49 -3.15
C SER A 40 -12.20 2.77 -2.88
N ILE A 41 -12.87 3.92 -2.76
CA ILE A 41 -12.23 5.19 -2.39
C ILE A 41 -11.74 5.11 -0.95
N PHE A 42 -12.56 4.62 -0.01
CA PHE A 42 -12.16 4.43 1.38
C PHE A 42 -10.92 3.53 1.53
N SER A 43 -10.88 2.40 0.80
CA SER A 43 -9.74 1.48 0.78
C SER A 43 -8.44 2.20 0.45
N LYS A 44 -8.45 3.02 -0.60
CA LYS A 44 -7.27 3.75 -1.06
C LYS A 44 -6.88 4.84 -0.07
N THR A 45 -7.83 5.62 0.45
CA THR A 45 -7.56 6.63 1.48
C THR A 45 -6.88 6.02 2.70
N THR A 46 -7.33 4.84 3.16
CA THR A 46 -6.70 4.15 4.31
C THR A 46 -5.35 3.54 3.98
N LEU A 47 -5.11 3.13 2.73
CA LEU A 47 -3.79 2.65 2.30
C LEU A 47 -2.81 3.81 2.16
N PHE A 48 -3.25 4.95 1.64
CA PHE A 48 -2.46 6.17 1.54
C PHE A 48 -1.92 6.60 2.91
N THR A 49 -2.75 6.66 3.96
CA THR A 49 -2.29 7.04 5.30
C THR A 49 -1.29 6.05 5.89
N LYS A 50 -1.42 4.75 5.60
CA LYS A 50 -0.44 3.72 5.98
C LYS A 50 0.87 3.88 5.23
N ILE A 51 0.83 4.15 3.92
CA ILE A 51 2.02 4.44 3.09
C ILE A 51 2.75 5.67 3.66
N GLU A 52 2.02 6.74 4.01
CA GLU A 52 2.61 7.93 4.63
C GLU A 52 3.27 7.61 5.97
N SER A 53 2.61 6.82 6.82
CA SER A 53 3.14 6.42 8.12
C SER A 53 4.41 5.59 7.99
N ILE A 54 4.43 4.63 7.04
CA ILE A 54 5.62 3.81 6.78
C ILE A 54 6.74 4.68 6.19
N ARG A 55 6.45 5.64 5.30
CA ARG A 55 7.43 6.60 4.78
C ARG A 55 8.09 7.37 5.93
N ILE A 56 7.31 7.90 6.87
CA ILE A 56 7.86 8.59 8.05
C ILE A 56 8.81 7.65 8.81
N GLY A 57 8.40 6.41 9.06
CA GLY A 57 9.27 5.41 9.70
C GLY A 57 10.56 5.14 8.93
N VAL A 58 10.49 5.05 7.60
CA VAL A 58 11.66 4.91 6.71
C VAL A 58 12.64 6.07 6.90
N PHE A 59 12.15 7.32 6.97
CA PHE A 59 13.00 8.48 7.23
C PHE A 59 13.68 8.42 8.60
N GLU A 60 12.91 8.16 9.65
CA GLU A 60 13.45 8.15 11.02
C GLU A 60 14.50 7.08 11.22
N VAL A 61 14.28 5.90 10.64
CA VAL A 61 15.24 4.78 10.70
C VAL A 61 16.48 5.07 9.85
N ALA A 62 16.35 5.74 8.71
CA ALA A 62 17.48 6.15 7.89
C ALA A 62 18.36 7.21 8.57
N LYS A 63 17.80 8.11 9.39
CA LYS A 63 18.55 9.14 10.14
C LYS A 63 19.52 8.56 11.18
N ILE A 64 19.25 7.34 11.65
CA ILE A 64 20.07 6.64 12.66
C ILE A 64 20.84 5.45 12.07
N ASP A 65 20.92 5.34 10.74
CA ASP A 65 21.64 4.28 10.02
C ASP A 65 21.23 2.85 10.42
N GLU A 66 19.97 2.63 10.81
CA GLU A 66 19.47 1.29 11.17
C GLU A 66 18.94 0.56 9.92
N PHE A 67 19.87 0.06 9.11
CA PHE A 67 19.57 -0.46 7.77
C PHE A 67 18.71 -1.72 7.75
N TYR A 68 18.73 -2.53 8.81
CA TYR A 68 17.92 -3.74 8.88
C TYR A 68 16.43 -3.41 8.95
N SER A 69 16.03 -2.53 9.88
CA SER A 69 14.65 -2.04 10.01
C SER A 69 14.26 -1.20 8.80
N LEU A 70 15.21 -0.47 8.20
CA LEU A 70 14.95 0.29 6.98
C LEU A 70 14.45 -0.62 5.86
N ASN A 71 15.13 -1.76 5.65
CA ASN A 71 14.77 -2.76 4.66
C ASN A 71 13.43 -3.46 4.98
N ILE A 72 13.12 -3.70 6.26
CA ILE A 72 11.80 -4.23 6.69
C ILE A 72 10.69 -3.25 6.35
N LEU A 73 10.84 -1.98 6.75
CA LEU A 73 9.85 -0.93 6.50
C LEU A 73 9.68 -0.70 5.00
N TYR A 74 10.77 -0.69 4.25
CA TYR A 74 10.72 -0.53 2.81
C TYR A 74 9.99 -1.68 2.11
N ARG A 75 10.19 -2.94 2.53
CA ARG A 75 9.40 -4.07 2.01
C ARG A 75 7.92 -3.90 2.30
N SER A 76 7.57 -3.48 3.52
CA SER A 76 6.19 -3.21 3.91
C SER A 76 5.59 -2.10 3.05
N LEU A 77 6.35 -1.03 2.78
CA LEU A 77 5.95 0.06 1.92
C LEU A 77 5.65 -0.41 0.50
N ILE A 78 6.53 -1.22 -0.09
CA ILE A 78 6.33 -1.79 -1.43
C ILE A 78 5.01 -2.56 -1.48
N GLU A 79 4.70 -3.38 -0.48
CA GLU A 79 3.44 -4.14 -0.47
C GLU A 79 2.21 -3.23 -0.41
N HIS A 80 2.23 -2.21 0.45
CA HIS A 80 1.13 -1.25 0.56
C HIS A 80 0.99 -0.43 -0.72
N PHE A 81 2.10 0.00 -1.32
CA PHE A 81 2.12 0.73 -2.57
C PHE A 81 1.54 -0.10 -3.72
N ILE A 82 1.99 -1.34 -3.91
CA ILE A 82 1.45 -2.23 -4.95
C ILE A 82 -0.03 -2.52 -4.73
N LYS A 83 -0.45 -2.73 -3.49
CA LYS A 83 -1.87 -2.94 -3.14
C LYS A 83 -2.72 -1.71 -3.46
N TYR A 84 -2.23 -0.51 -3.13
CA TYR A 84 -2.86 0.74 -3.51
C TYR A 84 -3.01 0.83 -5.03
N GLN A 85 -1.93 0.61 -5.79
CA GLN A 85 -1.94 0.68 -7.25
C GLN A 85 -2.95 -0.31 -7.85
N TYR A 86 -2.96 -1.55 -7.36
CA TYR A 86 -3.91 -2.56 -7.78
C TYR A 86 -5.37 -2.12 -7.58
N ILE A 87 -5.71 -1.64 -6.37
CA ILE A 87 -7.06 -1.16 -6.06
C ILE A 87 -7.42 0.07 -6.89
N TRP A 88 -6.49 1.00 -7.09
CA TRP A 88 -6.69 2.18 -7.95
C TRP A 88 -7.00 1.77 -9.38
N MET A 89 -6.17 0.92 -9.99
CA MET A 89 -6.37 0.43 -11.36
C MET A 89 -7.71 -0.30 -11.52
N LYS A 90 -8.11 -1.09 -10.53
CA LYS A 90 -9.42 -1.76 -10.50
C LYS A 90 -10.58 -0.78 -10.31
N THR A 91 -10.40 0.26 -9.48
CA THR A 91 -11.41 1.31 -9.26
C THR A 91 -11.71 2.03 -10.57
N ILE A 92 -10.68 2.38 -11.34
CA ILE A 92 -10.87 3.11 -12.61
C ILE A 92 -11.33 2.20 -13.75
N SER A 93 -11.01 0.90 -13.72
CA SER A 93 -11.42 -0.04 -14.78
C SER A 93 -12.85 -0.53 -14.60
N ASN A 94 -13.36 -0.54 -13.37
CA ASN A 94 -14.67 -1.08 -13.04
C ASN A 94 -15.69 0.05 -12.86
N ASN A 95 -16.93 -0.19 -13.26
CA ASN A 95 -18.04 0.76 -13.09
C ASN A 95 -18.78 0.59 -11.74
N ASN A 96 -18.22 -0.17 -10.81
CA ASN A 96 -18.86 -0.51 -9.54
C ASN A 96 -17.83 -0.53 -8.40
N ASP A 97 -18.33 -0.71 -7.17
CA ASP A 97 -17.53 -0.75 -5.94
C ASP A 97 -17.01 -2.15 -5.58
N GLU A 98 -17.00 -3.09 -6.54
CA GLU A 98 -16.70 -4.50 -6.26
C GLU A 98 -15.32 -4.69 -5.63
N ILE A 99 -14.31 -3.95 -6.08
CA ILE A 99 -12.95 -4.09 -5.54
C ILE A 99 -12.87 -3.63 -4.08
N GLY A 100 -13.62 -2.59 -3.70
CA GLY A 100 -13.73 -2.12 -2.33
C GLY A 100 -14.43 -3.15 -1.44
N ILE A 101 -15.49 -3.80 -1.93
CA ILE A 101 -16.18 -4.90 -1.25
C ILE A 101 -15.22 -6.09 -1.09
N ASP A 102 -14.52 -6.49 -2.15
CA ASP A 102 -13.54 -7.57 -2.13
C ASP A 102 -12.46 -7.32 -1.07
N TYR A 103 -11.94 -6.09 -1.00
CA TYR A 103 -10.89 -5.73 -0.04
C TYR A 103 -11.39 -5.74 1.41
N TRP A 104 -12.46 -5.01 1.71
CA TRP A 104 -12.92 -4.85 3.10
C TRP A 104 -13.71 -6.04 3.62
N VAL A 105 -14.54 -6.66 2.80
CA VAL A 105 -15.41 -7.76 3.25
C VAL A 105 -14.67 -9.07 3.20
N PHE A 106 -14.15 -9.45 2.03
CA PHE A 106 -13.49 -10.75 1.88
C PHE A 106 -12.08 -10.77 2.45
N GLY A 107 -11.37 -9.64 2.43
CA GLY A 107 -10.10 -9.47 3.16
C GLY A 107 -10.27 -9.67 4.67
N ASN A 108 -11.21 -8.95 5.30
CA ASN A 108 -11.50 -9.11 6.73
C ASN A 108 -11.95 -10.53 7.08
N HIS A 109 -12.79 -11.17 6.25
CA HIS A 109 -13.17 -12.56 6.48
C HIS A 109 -11.97 -13.51 6.44
N GLN A 110 -11.04 -13.30 5.51
CA GLN A 110 -9.82 -14.10 5.43
C GLN A 110 -8.93 -13.89 6.66
N GLU A 111 -8.75 -12.65 7.11
CA GLU A 111 -7.99 -12.33 8.34
C GLU A 111 -8.61 -12.98 9.58
N ASN A 112 -9.93 -12.93 9.73
CA ASN A 112 -10.63 -13.60 10.82
C ASN A 112 -10.45 -15.13 10.78
N ILE A 113 -10.50 -15.74 9.59
CA ILE A 113 -10.24 -17.18 9.42
C ILE A 113 -8.82 -17.52 9.85
N ASP A 114 -7.82 -16.73 9.45
CA ASP A 114 -6.43 -17.00 9.77
C ASP A 114 -6.12 -16.78 11.25
N TYR A 115 -6.75 -15.77 11.88
CA TYR A 115 -6.72 -15.59 13.33
C TYR A 115 -7.35 -16.76 14.08
N ALA A 116 -8.53 -17.22 13.66
CA ALA A 116 -9.21 -18.35 14.29
C ALA A 116 -8.39 -19.66 14.16
N LYS A 117 -7.69 -19.87 13.03
CA LYS A 117 -6.72 -20.98 12.89
C LYS A 117 -5.57 -20.85 13.88
N ALA A 118 -4.99 -19.66 14.02
CA ALA A 118 -3.89 -19.43 14.96
C ALA A 118 -4.33 -19.67 16.42
N LEU A 119 -5.54 -19.25 16.79
CA LEU A 119 -6.12 -19.55 18.10
C LEU A 119 -6.32 -21.06 18.31
N GLN A 120 -6.88 -21.76 17.32
CA GLN A 120 -7.06 -23.21 17.40
C GLN A 120 -5.73 -23.94 17.56
N GLN A 121 -4.70 -23.50 16.83
CA GLN A 121 -3.34 -24.04 16.97
C GLN A 121 -2.73 -23.75 18.34
N SER A 122 -2.96 -22.55 18.90
CA SER A 122 -2.50 -22.22 20.26
C SER A 122 -3.16 -23.13 21.31
N TYR A 123 -4.46 -23.40 21.18
CA TYR A 123 -5.16 -24.30 22.08
C TYR A 123 -4.69 -25.76 21.96
N SER A 124 -4.36 -26.23 20.75
CA SER A 124 -3.88 -27.61 20.59
C SER A 124 -2.51 -27.84 21.25
N LEU A 125 -1.68 -26.80 21.37
CA LEU A 125 -0.39 -26.87 22.08
C LEU A 125 -0.56 -27.16 23.59
N VAL A 126 -1.70 -26.79 24.19
CA VAL A 126 -2.03 -27.09 25.59
C VAL A 126 -2.99 -28.27 25.73
N GLY A 127 -3.16 -29.07 24.67
CA GLY A 127 -3.99 -30.28 24.66
C GLY A 127 -5.48 -30.02 24.47
N ILE A 128 -5.90 -28.79 24.16
CA ILE A 128 -7.30 -28.44 23.89
C ILE A 128 -7.54 -28.55 22.38
N ASN A 129 -8.28 -29.56 21.95
CA ASN A 129 -8.63 -29.78 20.54
C ASN A 129 -10.12 -29.49 20.30
N SER A 130 -10.43 -28.77 19.22
CA SER A 130 -11.79 -28.54 18.75
C SER A 130 -12.07 -29.37 17.50
N GLU A 131 -13.20 -30.07 17.48
CA GLU A 131 -13.69 -30.78 16.28
C GLU A 131 -14.31 -29.82 15.25
N ILE A 132 -14.72 -28.62 15.70
CA ILE A 132 -15.30 -27.60 14.83
C ILE A 132 -14.17 -26.83 14.15
N SER A 133 -14.25 -26.69 12.82
CA SER A 133 -13.26 -25.93 12.06
C SER A 133 -13.32 -24.43 12.39
N PRO A 134 -12.22 -23.68 12.21
CA PRO A 134 -12.20 -22.23 12.40
C PRO A 134 -13.26 -21.49 11.57
N PHE A 135 -13.48 -21.94 10.34
CA PHE A 135 -14.48 -21.37 9.44
C PHE A 135 -15.91 -21.57 9.96
N GLU A 136 -16.26 -22.78 10.40
CA GLU A 136 -17.58 -23.09 10.95
C GLU A 136 -17.81 -22.36 12.29
N THR A 137 -16.76 -22.20 13.09
CA THR A 137 -16.81 -21.41 14.33
C THR A 137 -17.20 -19.95 14.02
N LEU A 138 -16.56 -19.33 13.04
CA LEU A 138 -16.87 -17.96 12.63
C LEU A 138 -18.27 -17.80 12.02
N LYS A 139 -18.78 -18.83 11.33
CA LYS A 139 -20.18 -18.86 10.88
C LYS A 139 -21.16 -18.90 12.04
N ASN A 140 -20.93 -19.79 13.01
CA ASN A 140 -21.78 -19.93 14.19
C ASN A 140 -21.82 -18.63 15.03
N MET A 141 -20.74 -17.85 15.02
CA MET A 141 -20.66 -16.54 15.68
C MET A 141 -21.29 -15.40 14.88
N GLY A 142 -21.77 -15.64 13.65
CA GLY A 142 -22.31 -14.61 12.77
C GLY A 142 -21.28 -13.64 12.19
N VAL A 143 -19.97 -13.93 12.33
CA VAL A 143 -18.89 -13.12 11.75
C VAL A 143 -18.87 -13.31 10.23
N ILE A 144 -19.04 -14.55 9.77
CA ILE A 144 -19.16 -14.89 8.36
C ILE A 144 -20.61 -15.27 8.07
N SER A 145 -21.20 -14.65 7.05
CA SER A 145 -22.57 -14.96 6.62
C SER A 145 -22.70 -16.41 6.10
N ASN A 146 -23.86 -17.02 6.36
CA ASN A 146 -24.11 -18.43 6.06
C ASN A 146 -24.03 -18.77 4.56
N ASP A 147 -24.33 -17.81 3.69
CA ASP A 147 -24.29 -17.94 2.22
C ASP A 147 -22.86 -17.98 1.64
N LYS A 148 -21.85 -17.58 2.41
CA LYS A 148 -20.46 -17.55 1.95
C LYS A 148 -19.78 -18.90 2.15
N SER A 149 -18.96 -19.29 1.18
CA SER A 149 -18.08 -20.46 1.29
C SER A 149 -16.63 -20.03 1.57
N ALA A 150 -15.88 -20.89 2.26
CA ALA A 150 -14.44 -20.68 2.49
C ALA A 150 -13.67 -20.52 1.16
N ASN A 151 -14.05 -21.28 0.13
CA ASN A 151 -13.44 -21.20 -1.20
C ASN A 151 -13.70 -19.84 -1.88
N GLN A 152 -14.92 -19.31 -1.76
CA GLN A 152 -15.26 -17.99 -2.30
C GLN A 152 -14.43 -16.90 -1.61
N ILE A 153 -14.33 -16.94 -0.28
CA ILE A 153 -13.53 -15.99 0.50
C ILE A 153 -12.07 -16.04 0.08
N ARG A 154 -11.49 -17.24 0.04
CA ARG A 154 -10.11 -17.44 -0.40
C ARG A 154 -9.88 -16.93 -1.81
N LYS A 155 -10.76 -17.25 -2.77
CA LYS A 155 -10.61 -16.80 -4.16
C LYS A 155 -10.64 -15.28 -4.26
N LYS A 156 -11.54 -14.62 -3.51
CA LYS A 156 -11.66 -13.16 -3.50
C LYS A 156 -10.51 -12.49 -2.73
N SER A 157 -9.99 -13.07 -1.66
CA SER A 157 -8.85 -12.52 -0.92
C SER A 157 -7.50 -12.76 -1.62
N ASP A 158 -7.36 -13.89 -2.32
CA ASP A 158 -6.14 -14.29 -3.04
C ASP A 158 -5.71 -13.24 -4.07
N GLN A 159 -6.64 -12.47 -4.65
CA GLN A 159 -6.31 -11.41 -5.61
C GLN A 159 -5.39 -10.32 -5.00
N PHE A 160 -5.43 -10.12 -3.69
CA PHE A 160 -4.61 -9.13 -2.97
C PHE A 160 -3.24 -9.69 -2.53
N LYS A 161 -2.90 -10.92 -2.92
CA LYS A 161 -1.54 -11.44 -2.76
C LYS A 161 -0.60 -10.69 -3.71
N TYR A 162 0.58 -10.33 -3.21
CA TYR A 162 1.59 -9.56 -3.95
C TYR A 162 1.75 -10.03 -5.41
N LYS A 163 2.02 -11.33 -5.60
CA LYS A 163 2.19 -11.94 -6.94
C LYS A 163 1.01 -11.69 -7.89
N ASN A 164 -0.22 -11.75 -7.39
CA ASN A 164 -1.42 -11.59 -8.22
C ASN A 164 -1.63 -10.12 -8.58
N MET A 165 -1.40 -9.22 -7.62
CA MET A 165 -1.47 -7.77 -7.84
C MET A 165 -0.42 -7.32 -8.86
N THR A 166 0.84 -7.76 -8.71
CA THR A 166 1.92 -7.38 -9.63
C THR A 166 1.70 -7.94 -11.04
N HIS A 167 1.17 -9.16 -11.15
CA HIS A 167 0.81 -9.74 -12.45
C HIS A 167 -0.25 -8.90 -13.16
N TYR A 168 -1.33 -8.56 -12.45
CA TYR A 168 -2.38 -7.69 -13.00
C TYR A 168 -1.83 -6.33 -13.43
N ILE A 169 -1.05 -5.66 -12.59
CA ILE A 169 -0.45 -4.36 -12.91
C ILE A 169 0.43 -4.47 -14.16
N ALA A 170 1.27 -5.50 -14.25
CA ALA A 170 2.14 -5.72 -15.40
C ALA A 170 1.35 -5.95 -16.70
N GLU A 171 0.26 -6.70 -16.65
CA GLU A 171 -0.63 -6.89 -17.82
C GLU A 171 -1.26 -5.59 -18.28
N GLN A 172 -1.75 -4.77 -17.35
CA GLN A 172 -2.36 -3.47 -17.67
C GLN A 172 -1.36 -2.43 -18.20
N LEU A 173 -0.07 -2.59 -17.91
CA LEU A 173 0.99 -1.73 -18.45
C LEU A 173 1.52 -2.23 -19.80
N LYS A 174 1.57 -3.54 -20.04
CA LYS A 174 1.94 -4.07 -21.37
C LYS A 174 0.96 -3.68 -22.46
N THR A 175 -0.30 -3.48 -22.09
CA THR A 175 -1.37 -3.05 -23.01
C THR A 175 -1.39 -1.55 -23.27
N LYS A 176 -0.56 -0.75 -22.58
CA LYS A 176 -0.51 0.71 -22.68
C LYS A 176 0.94 1.17 -22.85
N GLU A 177 1.27 1.86 -23.94
CA GLU A 177 2.59 2.49 -24.18
C GLU A 177 2.94 3.53 -23.10
N SER A 178 3.33 3.09 -21.90
CA SER A 178 3.45 3.96 -20.73
C SER A 178 4.82 3.82 -20.07
N GLY A 179 5.49 4.96 -19.89
CA GLY A 179 6.77 5.09 -19.19
C GLY A 179 6.72 4.82 -17.67
N ALA A 180 5.65 4.19 -17.15
CA ALA A 180 5.54 3.72 -15.77
C ALA A 180 6.12 2.31 -15.58
N ALA A 181 6.34 1.57 -16.66
CA ALA A 181 6.98 0.25 -16.66
C ALA A 181 8.37 0.20 -15.96
N PRO A 182 9.25 1.23 -16.07
CA PRO A 182 10.59 1.18 -15.47
C PRO A 182 10.57 1.11 -13.94
N ILE A 183 9.76 1.92 -13.27
CA ILE A 183 9.71 1.97 -11.79
C ILE A 183 9.15 0.66 -11.21
N LEU A 184 8.15 0.06 -11.85
CA LEU A 184 7.60 -1.22 -11.39
C LEU A 184 8.54 -2.40 -11.67
N SER A 185 9.34 -2.32 -12.74
CA SER A 185 10.35 -3.33 -13.04
C SER A 185 11.50 -3.37 -12.03
N SER A 186 11.85 -2.25 -11.39
CA SER A 186 12.85 -2.23 -10.31
C SER A 186 12.29 -2.65 -8.94
N ILE A 187 11.01 -2.39 -8.67
CA ILE A 187 10.37 -2.72 -7.39
C ILE A 187 10.22 -4.23 -7.17
N PHE A 188 9.94 -5.02 -8.23
CA PHE A 188 9.63 -6.44 -8.06
C PHE A 188 10.81 -7.31 -7.60
N PRO A 189 12.03 -7.19 -8.19
CA PRO A 189 13.21 -7.88 -7.67
C PRO A 189 13.48 -7.46 -6.22
N ARG A 190 13.40 -6.15 -5.95
CA ARG A 190 13.69 -5.58 -4.64
C ARG A 190 12.78 -6.13 -3.53
N TYR A 191 11.48 -6.29 -3.79
CA TYR A 191 10.56 -6.92 -2.83
C TYR A 191 11.01 -8.33 -2.41
N SER A 192 11.53 -9.09 -3.39
CA SER A 192 11.96 -10.47 -3.19
C SER A 192 13.26 -10.54 -2.38
N GLU A 193 14.23 -9.67 -2.68
CA GLU A 193 15.49 -9.53 -1.94
C GLU A 193 15.26 -9.22 -0.46
N LEU A 194 14.30 -8.33 -0.17
CA LEU A 194 14.00 -7.89 1.18
C LEU A 194 13.28 -8.94 2.04
N SER A 195 12.86 -10.07 1.45
CA SER A 195 12.14 -11.15 2.15
C SER A 195 12.95 -11.69 3.33
N SER A 196 14.27 -11.83 3.17
CA SER A 196 15.16 -12.29 4.23
C SER A 196 15.17 -11.36 5.44
N CYS A 197 15.03 -10.05 5.24
CA CYS A 197 15.01 -9.08 6.35
C CYS A 197 13.73 -9.23 7.20
N VAL A 198 12.60 -9.60 6.60
CA VAL A 198 11.34 -9.78 7.33
C VAL A 198 11.29 -11.11 8.08
N HIS A 199 11.92 -12.15 7.52
CA HIS A 199 11.85 -13.51 8.08
C HIS A 199 13.10 -13.95 8.85
N GLY A 200 14.07 -13.04 9.07
CA GLY A 200 15.35 -13.39 9.70
C GLY A 200 16.15 -14.41 8.88
N GLY A 201 15.98 -14.40 7.56
CA GLY A 201 16.67 -15.30 6.65
C GLY A 201 18.18 -15.01 6.62
N PRO A 202 19.03 -16.01 6.33
CA PRO A 202 20.49 -15.88 6.47
C PRO A 202 21.12 -14.79 5.60
N VAL A 203 20.46 -14.39 4.51
CA VAL A 203 20.93 -13.31 3.61
C VAL A 203 20.77 -11.93 4.24
N SER A 204 19.92 -11.77 5.26
CA SER A 204 19.70 -10.46 5.91
C SER A 204 20.89 -9.97 6.75
N VAL A 205 21.89 -10.82 7.00
CA VAL A 205 23.17 -10.40 7.59
C VAL A 205 23.83 -9.31 6.73
N GLY A 206 23.69 -9.39 5.41
CA GLY A 206 24.16 -8.37 4.47
C GLY A 206 23.31 -7.08 4.48
N ALA A 207 22.18 -7.03 5.20
CA ALA A 207 21.38 -5.81 5.31
C ALA A 207 22.15 -4.69 6.04
N TYR A 208 23.10 -5.02 6.91
CA TYR A 208 24.01 -4.04 7.52
C TYR A 208 25.11 -3.55 6.56
N GLU A 209 25.31 -4.24 5.45
CA GLU A 209 26.17 -3.79 4.35
C GLU A 209 25.43 -2.82 3.42
N THR A 210 24.13 -2.58 3.65
CA THR A 210 23.36 -1.53 2.95
C THR A 210 23.99 -0.19 3.31
N GLY A 211 24.78 0.38 2.40
CA GLY A 211 25.43 1.66 2.61
C GLY A 211 24.47 2.85 2.59
N PRO A 212 24.97 4.06 2.93
CA PRO A 212 24.20 5.31 2.88
C PRO A 212 23.51 5.57 1.52
N GLU A 213 24.11 5.12 0.42
CA GLU A 213 23.58 5.27 -0.93
C GLU A 213 22.28 4.47 -1.13
N ALA A 214 22.23 3.24 -0.62
CA ALA A 214 21.03 2.42 -0.71
C ALA A 214 19.94 2.93 0.25
N ALA A 215 20.33 3.50 1.40
CA ALA A 215 19.38 4.17 2.29
C ALA A 215 18.75 5.40 1.62
N LYS A 216 19.55 6.19 0.89
CA LYS A 216 19.07 7.31 0.08
C LYS A 216 18.05 6.84 -0.96
N GLU A 217 18.36 5.80 -1.74
CA GLU A 217 17.44 5.27 -2.76
C GLU A 217 16.11 4.83 -2.14
N ILE A 218 16.16 4.14 -0.99
CA ILE A 218 14.96 3.74 -0.25
C ILE A 218 14.13 4.95 0.16
N VAL A 219 14.77 6.01 0.68
CA VAL A 219 14.09 7.24 1.08
C VAL A 219 13.45 7.94 -0.12
N GLU A 220 14.18 8.08 -1.23
CA GLU A 220 13.67 8.68 -2.47
C GLU A 220 12.48 7.89 -3.02
N MET A 221 12.59 6.56 -3.09
CA MET A 221 11.52 5.71 -3.58
C MET A 221 10.31 5.72 -2.63
N SER A 222 10.54 5.79 -1.32
CA SER A 222 9.45 5.90 -0.35
C SER A 222 8.69 7.21 -0.47
N THR A 223 9.42 8.29 -0.71
CA THR A 223 8.87 9.62 -0.96
C THR A 223 8.08 9.65 -2.26
N PHE A 224 8.63 9.06 -3.33
CA PHE A 224 7.91 8.89 -4.59
C PHE A 224 6.61 8.11 -4.39
N ALA A 225 6.63 6.98 -3.68
CA ALA A 225 5.45 6.15 -3.45
C ALA A 225 4.35 6.95 -2.72
N SER A 226 4.70 7.68 -1.66
CA SER A 226 3.78 8.56 -0.94
C SER A 226 3.21 9.66 -1.85
N LEU A 227 4.06 10.43 -2.54
CA LEU A 227 3.63 11.54 -3.39
C LEU A 227 2.76 11.05 -4.56
N TYR A 228 3.14 9.93 -5.16
CA TYR A 228 2.41 9.34 -6.29
C TYR A 228 1.02 8.86 -5.86
N THR A 229 0.91 8.16 -4.72
CA THR A 229 -0.40 7.76 -4.18
C THR A 229 -1.25 8.96 -3.80
N ARG A 230 -0.68 9.97 -3.15
CA ARG A 230 -1.37 11.24 -2.84
C ARG A 230 -1.93 11.91 -4.10
N TRP A 231 -1.12 11.98 -5.15
CA TRP A 231 -1.52 12.59 -6.42
C TRP A 231 -2.66 11.84 -7.09
N LEU A 232 -2.59 10.50 -7.15
CA LEU A 232 -3.66 9.66 -7.67
C LEU A 232 -4.95 9.81 -6.86
N GLU A 233 -4.83 10.02 -5.55
CA GLU A 233 -5.98 10.23 -4.68
C GLU A 233 -6.68 11.56 -4.93
N TYR A 234 -5.92 12.64 -5.07
CA TYR A 234 -6.51 13.93 -5.44
C TYR A 234 -7.08 13.93 -6.85
N ILE A 235 -6.48 13.20 -7.79
CA ILE A 235 -7.11 12.96 -9.11
C ILE A 235 -8.44 12.24 -8.95
N GLN A 236 -8.50 11.22 -8.09
CA GLN A 236 -9.74 10.50 -7.84
C GLN A 236 -10.81 11.41 -7.22
N TYR A 237 -10.43 12.28 -6.29
CA TYR A 237 -11.36 13.24 -5.67
C TYR A 237 -11.81 14.31 -6.67
N TYR A 238 -10.91 14.78 -7.53
CA TYR A 238 -11.22 15.72 -8.61
C TYR A 238 -12.31 15.22 -9.56
N GLN A 239 -12.41 13.90 -9.80
CA GLN A 239 -13.48 13.31 -10.59
C GLN A 239 -14.89 13.54 -10.00
N TYR A 240 -14.97 13.79 -8.68
CA TYR A 240 -16.23 14.05 -7.98
C TYR A 240 -16.40 15.54 -7.63
N ASP A 241 -15.31 16.26 -7.41
CA ASP A 241 -15.32 17.66 -7.02
C ASP A 241 -14.10 18.39 -7.60
N ASN A 242 -14.35 19.26 -8.58
CA ASN A 242 -13.30 19.99 -9.29
C ASN A 242 -12.49 20.93 -8.38
N SER A 243 -12.96 21.25 -7.17
CA SER A 243 -12.21 22.05 -6.20
C SER A 243 -10.92 21.38 -5.71
N PHE A 244 -10.71 20.09 -6.01
CA PHE A 244 -9.46 19.37 -5.77
C PHE A 244 -8.35 19.65 -6.80
N GLU A 245 -8.60 20.44 -7.85
CA GLU A 245 -7.58 20.78 -8.85
C GLU A 245 -6.30 21.38 -8.24
N PRO A 246 -6.35 22.36 -7.31
CA PRO A 246 -5.13 22.91 -6.70
C PRO A 246 -4.29 21.84 -5.99
N LEU A 247 -4.93 20.92 -5.27
CA LEU A 247 -4.26 19.80 -4.59
C LEU A 247 -3.55 18.86 -5.58
N CYS A 248 -4.17 18.62 -6.74
CA CYS A 248 -3.54 17.87 -7.83
C CYS A 248 -2.28 18.57 -8.33
N GLN A 249 -2.34 19.88 -8.55
CA GLN A 249 -1.21 20.66 -9.07
C GLN A 249 -0.07 20.77 -8.05
N ILE A 250 -0.39 21.06 -6.79
CA ILE A 250 0.57 21.10 -5.68
C ILE A 250 1.30 19.75 -5.61
N THR A 251 0.57 18.64 -5.48
CA THR A 251 1.22 17.34 -5.34
C THR A 251 2.06 16.97 -6.57
N LYS A 252 1.58 17.29 -7.78
CA LYS A 252 2.30 17.05 -9.04
C LYS A 252 3.61 17.85 -9.12
N LYS A 253 3.62 19.10 -8.67
CA LYS A 253 4.83 19.95 -8.58
C LYS A 253 5.92 19.22 -7.77
N TYR A 254 5.58 18.70 -6.60
CA TYR A 254 6.54 18.00 -5.73
C TYR A 254 6.94 16.62 -6.29
N LEU A 255 5.98 15.85 -6.80
CA LEU A 255 6.23 14.55 -7.43
C LEU A 255 7.20 14.64 -8.62
N SER A 256 7.17 15.74 -9.38
CA SER A 256 8.01 15.91 -10.58
C SER A 256 9.52 15.85 -10.32
N LYS A 257 9.95 16.11 -9.08
CA LYS A 257 11.35 16.00 -8.65
C LYS A 257 11.87 14.56 -8.66
N PHE A 258 10.98 13.58 -8.48
CA PHE A 258 11.33 12.16 -8.40
C PHE A 258 11.08 11.42 -9.73
N THR A 259 10.22 11.94 -10.60
CA THR A 259 9.94 11.32 -11.91
C THR A 259 11.02 11.61 -12.95
N THR A 260 11.73 12.74 -12.83
CA THR A 260 12.84 13.10 -13.72
C THR A 260 14.15 12.38 -13.38
N HIS A 261 14.36 12.03 -12.10
CA HIS A 261 15.53 11.26 -11.65
C HIS A 261 15.46 9.77 -12.00
N ASN A 262 14.28 9.15 -11.93
CA ASN A 262 14.11 7.71 -12.17
C ASN A 262 14.32 7.26 -13.63
N ASN A 263 14.39 8.19 -14.59
CA ASN A 263 14.80 7.87 -15.97
C ASN A 263 16.33 7.69 -16.12
N ARG A 264 17.13 8.00 -15.08
CA ARG A 264 18.60 7.84 -15.10
C ARG A 264 19.08 6.53 -14.47
N VAL A 265 18.32 5.95 -13.54
CA VAL A 265 18.70 4.73 -12.80
C VAL A 265 18.43 3.44 -13.60
N VAL A 266 17.67 3.51 -14.69
CA VAL A 266 17.33 2.37 -15.56
C VAL A 266 18.15 2.37 -16.86
N ARG A 267 19.40 2.84 -16.82
CA ARG A 267 20.36 2.73 -17.93
C ARG A 267 21.54 1.86 -17.56
#